data_AF-A0A3S1ARX7-F1
#
_entry.id   AF-A0A3S1ARX7-F1
#
_cell.length_a   1.000
_cell.length_b   1.000
_cell.length_c   1.000
_cell.angle_alpha   90.00
_cell.angle_beta   90.00
_cell.angle_gamma   90.00
#
_symmetry.space_group_name_H-M   'P 1'
#
loop_
_entity.id
_entity.type
_entity.pdbx_description
1 polymer ?
#
loop_
_entity_poly.entity_id
_entity_poly.type
_entity_poly.pdbx_seq_one_letter_code
_entity_poly.pdbx_strand_id
1 'polypeptide(L)'
;MLRTLLLSALMVSPAVAQDEQMMGLQLRQLTAEGNTVVLGAYAACILGKGDVEATAALFTQAGWTRTDDSEMGVTELAGSNGVVAVTLYDGGRICSVTSEVLGTASTESSLVATLALAGWPITPTEGEGGCAAYVMPELGIASLTSSGQDPVCQSDSSSDARFTFGL
;
A
#
# COMPACT_ATOMS: atom_id res chain seq x y z
N MET A 1 8.34 -14.68 57.63
CA MET A 1 7.15 -14.72 56.76
C MET A 1 7.34 -13.74 55.62
N LEU A 2 7.43 -14.29 54.40
CA LEU A 2 7.22 -13.70 53.07
C LEU A 2 7.48 -12.20 52.87
N ARG A 3 8.70 -11.87 52.42
CA ARG A 3 9.02 -10.62 51.71
C ARG A 3 9.62 -11.02 50.35
N THR A 4 9.27 -10.24 49.33
CA THR A 4 9.92 -10.16 48.01
C THR A 4 9.45 -11.14 46.92
N LEU A 5 8.29 -10.86 46.32
CA LEU A 5 7.89 -11.34 44.99
C LEU A 5 7.20 -10.19 44.26
N LEU A 6 7.97 -9.32 43.59
CA LEU A 6 7.43 -8.20 42.81
C LEU A 6 8.49 -7.69 41.82
N LEU A 7 8.83 -8.47 40.80
CA LEU A 7 9.68 -8.02 39.68
C LEU A 7 9.67 -9.04 38.53
N SER A 8 8.55 -9.17 37.80
CA SER A 8 8.52 -9.99 36.57
C SER A 8 7.53 -9.53 35.49
N ALA A 9 6.97 -8.31 35.55
CA ALA A 9 5.85 -7.91 34.69
C ALA A 9 6.19 -6.91 33.56
N LEU A 10 7.36 -7.00 32.89
CA LEU A 10 7.78 -5.96 31.92
C LEU A 10 8.38 -6.44 30.59
N MET A 11 8.19 -7.70 30.16
CA MET A 11 8.82 -8.20 28.92
C MET A 11 7.83 -8.78 27.90
N VAL A 12 6.62 -8.23 27.80
CA VAL A 12 5.79 -8.42 26.60
C VAL A 12 5.80 -7.10 25.85
N SER A 13 6.86 -6.88 25.05
CA SER A 13 6.80 -5.81 24.06
C SER A 13 5.79 -6.22 22.98
N PRO A 14 4.91 -5.32 22.55
CA PRO A 14 3.80 -5.63 21.66
C PRO A 14 4.35 -5.73 20.24
N ALA A 15 4.25 -6.92 19.61
CA ALA A 15 4.63 -7.11 18.21
C ALA A 15 3.95 -6.07 17.30
N VAL A 16 2.71 -5.69 17.64
CA VAL A 16 1.91 -4.67 16.94
C VAL A 16 2.60 -3.30 16.84
N ALA A 17 3.39 -2.88 17.83
CA ALA A 17 4.07 -1.58 17.77
C ALA A 17 5.29 -1.58 16.85
N GLN A 18 5.87 -2.75 16.54
CA GLN A 18 7.01 -2.86 15.63
C GLN A 18 6.55 -2.70 14.18
N ASP A 19 5.41 -3.28 13.83
CA ASP A 19 4.86 -3.24 12.47
C ASP A 19 4.48 -1.81 12.05
N GLU A 20 3.84 -1.05 12.95
CA GLU A 20 3.53 0.37 12.69
C GLU A 20 4.79 1.22 12.48
N GLN A 21 5.86 0.96 13.24
CA GLN A 21 7.11 1.68 13.09
C GLN A 21 7.77 1.37 11.73
N MET A 22 7.73 0.12 11.28
CA MET A 22 8.30 -0.29 9.99
C MET A 22 7.51 0.28 8.82
N MET A 23 6.18 0.25 8.89
CA MET A 23 5.32 0.90 7.89
C MET A 23 5.54 2.40 7.85
N GLY A 24 5.76 3.04 9.00
CA GLY A 24 6.14 4.46 9.08
C GLY A 24 7.48 4.77 8.39
N LEU A 25 8.44 3.86 8.38
CA LEU A 25 9.70 4.02 7.64
C LEU A 25 9.49 3.88 6.12
N GLN A 26 8.63 2.95 5.68
CA GLN A 26 8.27 2.84 4.26
C GLN A 26 7.48 4.05 3.78
N LEU A 27 6.57 4.59 4.60
CA LEU A 27 5.80 5.78 4.27
C LEU A 27 6.70 6.99 3.94
N ARG A 28 7.84 7.13 4.64
CA ARG A 28 8.83 8.18 4.33
C ARG A 28 9.41 8.08 2.91
N GLN A 29 9.29 6.93 2.25
CA GLN A 29 9.71 6.76 0.85
C GLN A 29 8.80 7.53 -0.12
N LEU A 30 7.65 8.06 0.31
CA LEU A 30 6.83 8.95 -0.53
C LEU A 30 7.59 10.19 -1.04
N THR A 31 8.64 10.61 -0.34
CA THR A 31 9.51 11.72 -0.74
C THR A 31 10.82 11.24 -1.39
N ALA A 32 10.98 9.94 -1.63
CA ALA A 32 12.18 9.39 -2.24
C ALA A 32 12.19 9.60 -3.76
N GLU A 33 13.39 9.64 -4.32
CA GLU A 33 13.60 9.69 -5.76
C GLU A 33 13.65 8.29 -6.38
N GLY A 34 13.31 8.19 -7.66
CA GLY A 34 13.32 6.94 -8.39
C GLY A 34 12.26 5.95 -7.90
N ASN A 35 12.58 4.66 -8.00
CA ASN A 35 11.58 3.59 -7.91
C ASN A 35 11.15 3.26 -6.48
N THR A 36 11.90 3.68 -5.45
CA THR A 36 11.56 3.34 -4.05
C THR A 36 10.31 4.05 -3.55
N VAL A 37 9.87 5.10 -4.24
CA VAL A 37 8.61 5.81 -3.98
C VAL A 37 7.39 4.87 -3.98
N VAL A 38 7.45 3.78 -4.76
CA VAL A 38 6.36 2.78 -4.85
C VAL A 38 6.09 2.13 -3.49
N LEU A 39 7.14 1.91 -2.69
CA LEU A 39 7.01 1.34 -1.34
C LEU A 39 6.25 2.28 -0.40
N GLY A 40 6.50 3.59 -0.54
CA GLY A 40 5.78 4.61 0.22
C GLY A 40 4.32 4.70 -0.20
N ALA A 41 4.03 4.59 -1.50
CA ALA A 41 2.67 4.60 -2.02
C ALA A 41 1.85 3.39 -1.52
N TYR A 42 2.45 2.19 -1.52
CA TYR A 42 1.81 1.00 -0.94
C TYR A 42 1.56 1.15 0.55
N ALA A 43 2.57 1.63 1.29
CA ALA A 43 2.42 1.87 2.71
C ALA A 43 1.28 2.86 3.00
N ALA A 44 1.16 3.91 2.20
CA ALA A 44 0.07 4.89 2.33
C ALA A 44 -1.31 4.29 2.03
N CYS A 45 -1.47 3.52 0.95
CA CYS A 45 -2.72 2.80 0.66
C CYS A 45 -3.12 1.89 1.83
N ILE A 46 -2.17 1.10 2.32
CA ILE A 46 -2.40 0.15 3.42
C ILE A 46 -2.78 0.88 4.72
N LEU A 47 -2.06 1.93 5.09
CA LEU A 47 -2.31 2.71 6.31
C LEU A 47 -3.63 3.50 6.24
N GLY A 48 -4.03 3.91 5.04
CA GLY A 48 -5.31 4.57 4.78
C GLY A 48 -6.52 3.65 4.90
N LYS A 49 -6.35 2.33 4.77
CA LYS A 49 -7.36 1.30 5.03
C LYS A 49 -8.72 1.55 4.35
N GLY A 50 -8.68 2.07 3.13
CA GLY A 50 -9.88 2.34 2.34
C GLY A 50 -10.57 3.67 2.63
N ASP A 51 -10.00 4.52 3.48
CA ASP A 51 -10.49 5.88 3.74
C ASP A 51 -9.76 6.88 2.82
N VAL A 52 -10.53 7.56 1.95
CA VAL A 52 -9.98 8.52 0.97
C VAL A 52 -9.24 9.67 1.65
N GLU A 53 -9.78 10.23 2.74
CA GLU A 53 -9.21 11.40 3.40
C GLU A 53 -7.95 11.03 4.18
N ALA A 54 -7.97 9.90 4.89
CA ALA A 54 -6.81 9.38 5.59
C ALA A 54 -5.68 9.04 4.61
N THR A 55 -6.00 8.38 3.49
CA THR A 55 -5.02 8.05 2.45
C THR A 55 -4.43 9.32 1.84
N ALA A 56 -5.27 10.23 1.34
CA ALA A 56 -4.83 11.46 0.70
C ALA A 56 -4.03 12.37 1.67
N ALA A 57 -4.36 12.38 2.96
CA ALA A 57 -3.60 13.11 3.97
C ALA A 57 -2.14 12.64 4.06
N LEU A 58 -1.86 11.34 3.92
CA LEU A 58 -0.49 10.80 3.95
C LEU A 58 0.34 11.28 2.76
N PHE A 59 -0.25 11.29 1.57
CA PHE A 59 0.39 11.77 0.34
C PHE A 59 0.61 13.28 0.35
N THR A 60 -0.41 14.05 0.71
CA THR A 60 -0.32 15.53 0.77
C THR A 60 0.68 16.01 1.83
N GLN A 61 0.79 15.33 2.98
CA GLN A 61 1.85 15.59 3.96
C GLN A 61 3.25 15.32 3.42
N ALA A 62 3.39 14.40 2.46
CA ALA A 62 4.63 14.13 1.74
C ALA A 62 4.85 15.07 0.54
N GLY A 63 4.01 16.09 0.36
CA GLY A 63 4.14 17.10 -0.71
C GLY A 63 3.56 16.69 -2.06
N TRP A 64 2.75 15.63 -2.11
CA TRP A 64 2.04 15.24 -3.33
C TRP A 64 0.84 16.16 -3.59
N THR A 65 0.50 16.31 -4.87
CA THR A 65 -0.68 17.07 -5.28
C THR A 65 -1.90 16.15 -5.28
N ARG A 66 -2.99 16.63 -4.67
CA ARG A 66 -4.31 16.00 -4.71
C ARG A 66 -5.18 16.70 -5.75
N THR A 67 -5.82 15.92 -6.61
CA THR A 67 -6.84 16.39 -7.56
C THR A 67 -8.08 15.53 -7.38
N ASP A 68 -9.20 16.14 -7.03
CA ASP A 68 -10.48 15.44 -6.92
C ASP A 68 -11.30 15.65 -8.19
N ASP A 69 -11.76 14.57 -8.81
CA ASP A 69 -12.74 14.59 -9.89
C ASP A 69 -14.06 14.01 -9.37
N SER A 70 -14.98 14.90 -9.00
CA SER A 70 -16.29 14.51 -8.49
C SER A 70 -17.22 13.91 -9.54
N GLU A 71 -16.98 14.19 -10.84
CA GLU A 71 -17.81 13.63 -11.91
C GLU A 71 -17.45 12.16 -12.13
N MET A 72 -16.16 11.84 -12.07
CA MET A 72 -15.64 10.47 -12.18
C MET A 72 -15.64 9.73 -10.84
N GLY A 73 -15.80 10.44 -9.72
CA GLY A 73 -15.81 9.85 -8.38
C GLY A 73 -14.43 9.35 -7.94
N VAL A 74 -13.36 10.02 -8.38
CA VAL A 74 -11.97 9.63 -8.11
C VAL A 74 -11.17 10.75 -7.46
N THR A 75 -10.17 10.36 -6.69
CA THR A 75 -9.13 11.25 -6.17
C THR A 75 -7.78 10.80 -6.71
N GLU A 76 -7.13 11.66 -7.48
CA GLU A 76 -5.78 11.44 -8.00
C GLU A 76 -4.74 12.09 -7.09
N LEU A 77 -3.63 11.39 -6.90
CA LEU A 77 -2.50 11.79 -6.09
C LEU A 77 -1.23 11.62 -6.93
N ALA A 78 -0.54 12.73 -7.17
CA ALA A 78 0.65 12.76 -8.01
C ALA A 78 1.86 13.36 -7.25
N GLY A 79 2.98 12.63 -7.28
CA GLY A 79 4.27 13.08 -6.78
C GLY A 79 5.07 13.82 -7.86
N SER A 80 6.09 14.57 -7.45
CA SER A 80 6.92 15.36 -8.38
C SER A 80 7.86 14.54 -9.26
N ASN A 81 8.09 13.26 -8.94
CA ASN A 81 9.04 12.41 -9.67
C ASN A 81 8.42 11.72 -10.91
N GLY A 82 7.09 11.69 -11.04
CA GLY A 82 6.37 11.08 -12.17
C GLY A 82 6.53 9.56 -12.33
N VAL A 83 7.14 8.88 -11.36
CA VAL A 83 7.38 7.41 -11.42
C VAL A 83 6.12 6.62 -11.14
N VAL A 84 5.29 7.15 -10.25
CA VAL A 84 4.04 6.55 -9.80
C VAL A 84 2.94 7.60 -9.78
N ALA A 85 1.72 7.17 -10.09
CA ALA A 85 0.49 7.90 -9.84
C ALA A 85 -0.40 7.04 -8.94
N VAL A 86 -1.14 7.68 -8.05
CA VAL A 86 -2.09 6.98 -7.18
C VAL A 86 -3.49 7.49 -7.45
N THR A 87 -4.42 6.57 -7.66
CA THR A 87 -5.84 6.91 -7.85
C THR A 87 -6.68 6.19 -6.82
N LEU A 88 -7.51 6.94 -6.11
CA LEU A 88 -8.47 6.44 -5.14
C LEU A 88 -9.85 6.41 -5.79
N TYR A 89 -10.47 5.23 -5.84
CA TYR A 89 -11.83 5.04 -6.36
C TYR A 89 -12.78 4.64 -5.24
N ASP A 90 -14.09 4.75 -5.51
CA ASP A 90 -15.17 4.30 -4.61
C ASP A 90 -15.00 4.84 -3.17
N GLY A 91 -14.76 6.14 -3.05
CA GLY A 91 -14.57 6.80 -1.76
C GLY A 91 -13.32 6.33 -0.99
N GLY A 92 -12.33 5.78 -1.70
CA GLY A 92 -11.07 5.28 -1.12
C GLY A 92 -11.01 3.77 -0.98
N ARG A 93 -12.14 3.05 -1.16
CA ARG A 93 -12.18 1.58 -1.05
C ARG A 93 -11.28 0.87 -2.05
N ILE A 94 -10.88 1.54 -3.12
CA ILE A 94 -9.86 1.07 -4.03
C ILE A 94 -8.73 2.10 -4.08
N CYS A 95 -7.52 1.68 -3.73
CA CYS A 95 -6.29 2.46 -3.91
C CYS A 95 -5.45 1.81 -5.00
N SER A 96 -5.29 2.48 -6.14
CA SER A 96 -4.52 1.99 -7.28
C SER A 96 -3.22 2.74 -7.36
N VAL A 97 -2.10 2.03 -7.39
CA VAL A 97 -0.76 2.60 -7.54
C VAL A 97 -0.20 2.14 -8.88
N THR A 98 -0.18 3.07 -9.82
CA THR A 98 0.18 2.82 -11.22
C THR A 98 1.59 3.34 -11.49
N SER A 99 2.37 2.62 -12.29
CA SER A 99 3.66 3.04 -12.81
C SER A 99 3.79 2.70 -14.29
N GLU A 100 4.27 3.66 -15.07
CA GLU A 100 4.56 3.50 -16.51
C GLU A 100 6.03 3.17 -16.79
N VAL A 101 6.81 2.91 -15.74
CA VAL A 101 8.25 2.59 -15.85
C VAL A 101 8.67 1.35 -15.07
N LEU A 102 7.81 0.83 -14.19
CA LEU A 102 8.04 -0.38 -13.40
C LEU A 102 7.22 -1.54 -13.93
N GLY A 103 7.89 -2.60 -14.37
CA GLY A 103 7.24 -3.86 -14.75
C GLY A 103 6.67 -4.64 -13.57
N THR A 104 5.68 -5.48 -13.85
CA THR A 104 4.92 -6.28 -12.89
C THR A 104 5.80 -7.09 -11.95
N ALA A 105 6.84 -7.77 -12.43
CA ALA A 105 7.70 -8.60 -11.58
C ALA A 105 8.43 -7.80 -10.48
N SER A 106 8.90 -6.59 -10.80
CA SER A 106 9.57 -5.69 -9.84
C SER A 106 8.59 -5.14 -8.80
N THR A 107 7.38 -4.86 -9.27
CA THR A 107 6.25 -4.34 -8.50
C THR A 107 5.72 -5.41 -7.54
N GLU A 108 5.62 -6.67 -7.97
CA GLU A 108 5.23 -7.81 -7.15
C GLU A 108 6.18 -8.01 -5.95
N SER A 109 7.48 -7.99 -6.22
CA SER A 109 8.50 -8.11 -5.17
C SER A 109 8.38 -7.00 -4.13
N SER A 110 8.13 -5.78 -4.59
CA SER A 110 7.94 -4.59 -3.73
C SER A 110 6.64 -4.66 -2.92
N LEU A 111 5.57 -5.17 -3.54
CA LEU A 111 4.27 -5.37 -2.91
C LEU A 111 4.36 -6.42 -1.81
N VAL A 112 4.88 -7.61 -2.11
CA VAL A 112 5.05 -8.70 -1.13
C VAL A 112 5.92 -8.28 0.04
N ALA A 113 7.02 -7.56 -0.22
CA ALA A 113 7.87 -7.03 0.84
C ALA A 113 7.12 -6.04 1.74
N THR A 114 6.31 -5.15 1.15
CA THR A 114 5.50 -4.17 1.91
C THR A 114 4.40 -4.85 2.72
N LEU A 115 3.70 -5.83 2.14
CA LEU A 115 2.67 -6.60 2.83
C LEU A 115 3.24 -7.41 4.00
N ALA A 116 4.42 -8.00 3.84
CA ALA A 116 5.11 -8.70 4.92
C ALA A 116 5.50 -7.75 6.07
N LEU A 117 5.90 -6.51 5.74
CA LEU A 117 6.22 -5.48 6.75
C LEU A 117 4.99 -4.94 7.48
N ALA A 118 3.81 -5.02 6.87
CA ALA A 118 2.56 -4.66 7.54
C ALA A 118 2.15 -5.65 8.66
N GLY A 119 2.86 -6.79 8.79
CA GLY A 119 2.65 -7.75 9.87
C GLY A 119 1.42 -8.66 9.72
N TRP A 120 0.70 -8.55 8.60
CA TRP A 120 -0.52 -9.33 8.38
C TRP A 120 -0.26 -10.64 7.65
N PRO A 121 -1.03 -11.69 7.96
CA PRO A 121 -1.01 -12.90 7.15
C PRO A 121 -1.48 -12.57 5.72
N ILE A 122 -0.69 -12.96 4.73
CA ILE A 122 -1.06 -12.87 3.31
C ILE A 122 -1.21 -14.26 2.72
N THR A 123 -2.23 -14.42 1.88
CA THR A 123 -2.46 -15.65 1.13
C THR A 123 -2.45 -15.34 -0.37
N PRO A 124 -1.50 -15.91 -1.15
CA PRO A 124 -1.54 -15.78 -2.59
C PRO A 124 -2.85 -16.31 -3.18
N THR A 125 -3.38 -15.61 -4.16
CA THR A 125 -4.60 -15.96 -4.87
C THR A 125 -4.55 -15.41 -6.30
N GLU A 126 -5.62 -15.61 -7.05
CA GLU A 126 -5.81 -15.02 -8.38
C GLU A 126 -6.80 -13.86 -8.27
N GLY A 127 -6.42 -12.71 -8.80
CA GLY A 127 -7.23 -11.51 -8.88
C GLY A 127 -7.95 -11.39 -10.22
N GLU A 128 -8.16 -10.14 -10.64
CA GLU A 128 -8.75 -9.81 -11.93
C GLU A 128 -7.97 -10.46 -13.08
N GLY A 129 -8.67 -11.09 -14.02
CA GLY A 129 -8.06 -11.73 -15.19
C GLY A 129 -7.15 -12.93 -14.88
N GLY A 130 -7.16 -13.47 -13.66
CA GLY A 130 -6.26 -14.55 -13.24
C GLY A 130 -4.86 -14.07 -12.86
N CYS A 131 -4.66 -12.75 -12.69
CA CYS A 131 -3.37 -12.18 -12.33
C CYS A 131 -3.04 -12.35 -10.85
N ALA A 132 -1.78 -12.15 -10.48
CA ALA A 132 -1.32 -12.33 -9.11
C ALA A 132 -2.10 -11.41 -8.15
N ALA A 133 -2.57 -11.98 -7.03
CA ALA A 133 -3.19 -11.23 -5.96
C ALA A 133 -2.86 -11.84 -4.60
N TYR A 134 -3.07 -11.04 -3.55
CA TYR A 134 -2.83 -11.44 -2.16
C TYR A 134 -4.02 -11.04 -1.31
N VAL A 135 -4.63 -12.02 -0.65
CA VAL A 135 -5.66 -11.78 0.36
C VAL A 135 -4.98 -11.36 1.67
N MET A 136 -5.44 -10.25 2.23
CA MET A 136 -5.13 -9.75 3.57
C MET A 136 -6.42 -9.87 4.39
N PRO A 137 -6.64 -10.94 5.18
CA PRO A 137 -7.96 -11.28 5.73
C PRO A 137 -8.65 -10.18 6.55
N GLU A 138 -7.88 -9.30 7.19
CA GLU A 138 -8.40 -8.21 8.03
C GLU A 138 -8.54 -6.88 7.27
N LEU A 139 -8.12 -6.82 6.00
CA LEU A 139 -8.03 -5.59 5.24
C LEU A 139 -8.72 -5.66 3.87
N GLY A 140 -8.44 -6.70 3.07
CA GLY A 140 -8.94 -6.81 1.71
C GLY A 140 -8.04 -7.62 0.78
N ILE A 141 -7.96 -7.23 -0.48
CA ILE A 141 -7.12 -7.88 -1.51
C ILE A 141 -6.19 -6.86 -2.16
N ALA A 142 -4.95 -7.24 -2.41
CA ALA A 142 -4.03 -6.51 -3.27
C ALA A 142 -3.80 -7.31 -4.56
N SER A 143 -4.22 -6.79 -5.71
CA SER A 143 -4.01 -7.41 -7.03
C SER A 143 -2.98 -6.66 -7.84
N LEU A 144 -2.31 -7.34 -8.76
CA LEU A 144 -1.27 -6.77 -9.59
C LEU A 144 -1.50 -7.08 -11.07
N THR A 145 -1.45 -6.04 -11.90
CA THR A 145 -1.55 -6.13 -13.36
C THR A 145 -0.58 -5.13 -14.03
N SER A 146 -0.51 -5.08 -15.35
CA SER A 146 0.06 -3.95 -16.08
C SER A 146 -0.85 -2.72 -15.96
N SER A 147 -0.32 -1.53 -16.22
CA SER A 147 -1.17 -0.36 -16.40
C SER A 147 -1.97 -0.42 -17.72
N GLY A 148 -2.90 0.52 -17.92
CA GLY A 148 -3.65 0.72 -19.16
C GLY A 148 -5.11 0.24 -19.11
N GLN A 149 -5.79 0.36 -20.26
CA GLN A 149 -7.22 0.03 -20.38
C GLN A 149 -7.50 -1.47 -20.48
N ASP A 150 -6.55 -2.22 -21.06
CA ASP A 150 -6.62 -3.68 -21.21
C ASP A 150 -5.44 -4.30 -20.44
N PRO A 151 -5.50 -4.31 -19.09
CA PRO A 151 -4.40 -4.77 -18.26
C PRO A 151 -4.10 -6.26 -18.48
N VAL A 152 -2.82 -6.60 -18.53
CA VAL A 152 -2.32 -7.98 -18.62
C VAL A 152 -1.52 -8.34 -17.36
N CYS A 153 -1.38 -9.63 -17.07
CA CYS A 153 -0.72 -10.04 -15.82
C CYS A 153 0.79 -9.77 -15.79
N GLN A 154 1.45 -9.69 -16.95
CA GLN A 154 2.89 -9.53 -17.03
C GLN A 154 3.26 -8.43 -18.02
N SER A 155 4.05 -7.47 -17.55
CA SER A 155 4.60 -6.37 -18.35
C SER A 155 6.00 -6.02 -17.82
N ASP A 156 6.95 -5.81 -18.73
CA ASP A 156 8.32 -5.44 -18.36
C ASP A 156 8.46 -3.95 -18.03
N SER A 157 7.48 -3.12 -18.43
CA SER A 157 7.59 -1.67 -18.41
C SER A 157 6.52 -0.95 -17.62
N SER A 158 5.42 -1.62 -17.25
CA SER A 158 4.34 -0.97 -16.51
C SER A 158 3.65 -1.89 -15.52
N SER A 159 3.00 -1.29 -14.53
CA SER A 159 2.28 -2.01 -13.49
C SER A 159 1.20 -1.16 -12.84
N ASP A 160 0.21 -1.84 -12.29
CA ASP A 160 -0.85 -1.30 -11.44
C ASP A 160 -1.08 -2.26 -10.28
N ALA A 161 -0.74 -1.81 -9.07
CA ALA A 161 -1.05 -2.53 -7.84
C ALA A 161 -2.30 -1.92 -7.21
N ARG A 162 -3.36 -2.72 -7.12
CA ARG A 162 -4.68 -2.28 -6.67
C ARG A 162 -5.05 -2.93 -5.34
N PHE A 163 -5.23 -2.10 -4.32
CA PHE A 163 -5.71 -2.49 -3.01
C PHE A 163 -7.22 -2.26 -2.95
N THR A 164 -7.99 -3.32 -2.69
CA THR A 164 -9.45 -3.27 -2.53
C THR A 164 -9.81 -3.62 -1.09
N PHE A 165 -10.52 -2.72 -0.39
CA PHE A 165 -10.78 -2.80 1.05
C PHE A 165 -12.24 -3.15 1.38
N GLY A 166 -12.44 -3.84 2.51
CA GLY A 166 -13.77 -4.12 3.08
C GLY A 166 -14.57 -5.14 2.27
N LEU A 167 -13.99 -6.33 2.08
CA LEU A 167 -14.62 -7.50 1.46
C LEU A 167 -15.59 -8.22 2.41
#